data_AF-A0A935Z4B7-F1
#
_entry.id   AF-A0A935Z4B7-F1
#
_cell.length_a   1.000
_cell.length_b   1.000
_cell.length_c   1.000
_cell.angle_alpha   90.00
_cell.angle_beta   90.00
_cell.angle_gamma   90.00
#
_symmetry.space_group_name_H-M   'P 1'
#
loop_
_entity.id
_entity.type
_entity.pdbx_description
1 polymer ?
#
loop_
_entity_poly.entity_id
_entity_poly.type
_entity_poly.pdbx_seq_one_letter_code
_entity_poly.pdbx_strand_id
1 'polypeptide(L)'
;MDERVLTRAFPWVATPSHALALAVNEGRIVWDELVALPGDVVLLRPELMARGRFEDAGFVELEWPIDRGSSLSGPVRMGTSTRTDALRVRLEDPHSEQRATFHDAFEAFSAAGVDHGLSSEALVGGPTELEVRIAAGLDAQLASLATAADARTLAEAVGLSERQLQRRIREYMRKHHQNARSWRDLRNRWRVQIAAVLVGNGHGTVADVASEVGYASATALVRALAIHGMPPPRTLRARFSSGIVVPG
;
A
#
# COMPACT_ATOMS: atom_id res chain seq x y z
N MET A 1 -6.88 -2.56 -6.69
CA MET A 1 -5.65 -3.25 -6.27
C MET A 1 -4.91 -2.29 -5.33
N ASP A 2 -4.71 -2.64 -4.06
CA ASP A 2 -4.12 -1.73 -3.07
C ASP A 2 -2.65 -1.41 -3.43
N GLU A 3 -2.29 -0.14 -3.55
CA GLU A 3 -0.91 0.33 -3.81
C GLU A 3 0.10 -0.22 -2.77
N ARG A 4 -0.35 -0.62 -1.58
CA ARG A 4 0.46 -1.25 -0.54
C ARG A 4 0.91 -2.66 -0.90
N VAL A 5 0.09 -3.41 -1.65
CA VAL A 5 0.48 -4.74 -2.17
C VAL A 5 1.57 -4.60 -3.23
N LEU A 6 1.57 -3.50 -3.97
CA LEU A 6 2.58 -3.18 -4.97
C LEU A 6 3.91 -2.75 -4.33
N THR A 7 3.87 -1.90 -3.32
CA THR A 7 5.07 -1.35 -2.66
C THR A 7 5.80 -2.32 -1.73
N ARG A 8 5.13 -3.33 -1.17
CA ARG A 8 5.73 -4.36 -0.28
C ARG A 8 6.56 -5.45 -1.00
N ALA A 9 6.53 -5.52 -2.34
CA ALA A 9 7.25 -6.54 -3.11
C ALA A 9 8.76 -6.26 -3.32
N PHE A 10 9.31 -5.22 -2.67
CA PHE A 10 10.71 -4.81 -2.79
C PHE A 10 11.37 -4.85 -1.43
N PRO A 11 12.70 -5.08 -1.36
CA PRO A 11 13.42 -4.97 -0.10
C PRO A 11 13.15 -3.59 0.52
N TRP A 12 12.39 -3.63 1.62
CA TRP A 12 12.04 -2.47 2.40
C TRP A 12 13.34 -1.86 2.91
N VAL A 13 13.62 -0.61 2.55
CA VAL A 13 14.75 0.10 3.14
C VAL A 13 14.34 0.34 4.58
N ALA A 14 14.98 -0.37 5.51
CA ALA A 14 14.71 -0.29 6.95
C ALA A 14 14.59 1.18 7.38
N THR A 15 13.35 1.61 7.54
CA THR A 15 12.98 2.89 8.13
C THR A 15 12.56 2.61 9.59
N PRO A 16 12.44 3.61 10.47
CA PRO A 16 12.48 3.46 11.93
C PRO A 16 11.52 2.39 12.49
N SER A 17 11.70 2.00 13.75
CA SER A 17 10.73 1.14 14.44
C SER A 17 9.34 1.79 14.31
N HIS A 18 8.41 1.17 13.57
CA HIS A 18 7.02 1.62 13.49
C HIS A 18 6.16 0.64 14.28
N ALA A 19 5.08 1.15 14.88
CA ALA A 19 3.98 0.33 15.34
C ALA A 19 2.87 0.35 14.30
N LEU A 20 2.13 -0.76 14.26
CA LEU A 20 1.01 -0.98 13.39
C LEU A 20 -0.21 -1.32 14.23
N ALA A 21 -1.27 -0.53 14.15
CA ALA A 21 -2.58 -0.93 14.64
C ALA A 21 -3.46 -1.39 13.49
N LEU A 22 -4.05 -2.57 13.65
CA LEU A 22 -4.99 -3.18 12.72
C LEU A 22 -6.37 -3.24 13.35
N ALA A 23 -7.33 -2.52 12.79
CA ALA A 23 -8.74 -2.66 13.12
C ALA A 23 -9.39 -3.61 12.12
N VAL A 24 -9.85 -4.77 12.58
CA VAL A 24 -10.48 -5.78 11.71
C VAL A 24 -11.93 -5.41 11.46
N ASN A 25 -12.32 -5.32 10.20
CA ASN A 25 -13.67 -4.97 9.77
C ASN A 25 -14.45 -6.19 9.28
N GLU A 26 -13.76 -7.15 8.66
CA GLU A 26 -14.36 -8.35 8.06
C GLU A 26 -13.42 -9.56 8.22
N GLY A 27 -13.98 -10.77 8.12
CA GLY A 27 -13.22 -12.01 8.19
C GLY A 27 -12.48 -12.21 9.51
N ARG A 28 -11.30 -12.84 9.47
CA ARG A 28 -10.42 -12.96 10.65
C ARG A 28 -8.95 -13.02 10.29
N ILE A 29 -8.11 -12.62 11.23
CA ILE A 29 -6.65 -12.71 11.11
C ILE A 29 -6.10 -13.55 12.27
N VAL A 30 -5.24 -14.52 11.97
CA VAL A 30 -4.67 -15.45 12.95
C VAL A 30 -3.16 -15.30 13.03
N TRP A 31 -2.62 -15.04 14.22
CA TRP A 31 -1.19 -15.04 14.53
C TRP A 31 -0.90 -15.98 15.69
N ASP A 32 -0.24 -17.10 15.42
CA ASP A 32 0.06 -18.12 16.42
C ASP A 32 -1.22 -18.50 17.23
N GLU A 33 -1.34 -18.03 18.47
CA GLU A 33 -2.50 -18.26 19.35
C GLU A 33 -3.54 -17.11 19.33
N LEU A 34 -3.20 -15.95 18.77
CA LEU A 34 -4.09 -14.79 18.70
C LEU A 34 -4.96 -14.85 17.45
N VAL A 35 -6.28 -14.82 17.65
CA VAL A 35 -7.27 -14.72 16.57
C VAL A 35 -7.99 -13.39 16.69
N ALA A 36 -7.83 -12.51 15.70
CA ALA A 36 -8.53 -11.23 15.60
C ALA A 36 -9.79 -11.35 14.73
N LEU A 37 -10.90 -10.85 15.25
CA LEU A 37 -12.24 -10.89 14.65
C LEU A 37 -12.72 -9.46 14.35
N PRO A 38 -13.80 -9.28 13.58
CA PRO A 38 -14.35 -7.96 13.31
C PRO A 38 -14.64 -7.20 14.60
N GLY A 39 -14.18 -5.96 14.66
CA GLY A 39 -14.22 -5.10 15.85
C GLY A 39 -12.96 -5.10 16.70
N ASP A 40 -12.09 -6.11 16.56
CA ASP A 40 -10.81 -6.15 17.27
C ASP A 40 -9.83 -5.12 16.72
N VAL A 41 -9.08 -4.51 17.65
CA VAL A 41 -7.88 -3.73 17.34
C VAL A 41 -6.66 -4.49 17.84
N VAL A 42 -5.72 -4.77 16.94
CA VAL A 42 -4.46 -5.47 17.24
C VAL A 42 -3.30 -4.54 16.99
N LEU A 43 -2.44 -4.37 17.99
CA LEU A 43 -1.16 -3.68 17.87
C LEU A 43 -0.05 -4.70 17.60
N LEU A 44 0.75 -4.46 16.57
CA LEU A 44 1.90 -5.29 16.24
C LEU A 44 2.99 -4.44 15.59
N ARG A 45 4.16 -5.05 15.36
CA ARG A 45 5.16 -4.45 14.49
C ARG A 45 4.92 -4.87 13.03
N PRO A 46 5.27 -4.04 12.02
CA PRO A 46 5.09 -4.38 10.61
C PRO A 46 5.67 -5.74 10.22
N GLU A 47 6.79 -6.17 10.82
CA GLU A 47 7.42 -7.46 10.50
C GLU A 47 6.58 -8.67 10.95
N LEU A 48 5.73 -8.50 11.96
CA LEU A 48 4.82 -9.54 12.44
C LEU A 48 3.59 -9.69 11.53
N MET A 49 3.30 -8.71 10.68
CA MET A 49 2.14 -8.77 9.78
C MET A 49 2.27 -9.92 8.78
N ALA A 50 3.49 -10.18 8.29
CA ALA A 50 3.78 -11.27 7.36
C ALA A 50 3.56 -12.67 7.97
N ARG A 51 3.50 -12.79 9.30
CA ARG A 51 3.24 -14.05 10.01
C ARG A 51 1.75 -14.32 10.19
N GLY A 52 0.89 -13.34 9.93
CA GLY A 52 -0.55 -13.48 10.05
C GLY A 52 -1.13 -14.32 8.92
N ARG A 53 -2.07 -15.21 9.24
CA ARG A 53 -2.94 -15.87 8.27
C ARG A 53 -4.23 -15.07 8.14
N PHE A 54 -4.49 -14.57 6.95
CA PHE A 54 -5.66 -13.74 6.64
C PHE A 54 -6.73 -14.61 5.99
N GLU A 55 -7.90 -14.69 6.62
CA GLU A 55 -9.03 -15.49 6.16
C GLU A 55 -10.20 -14.55 5.87
N ASP A 56 -10.36 -14.18 4.60
CA ASP A 56 -11.35 -13.21 4.09
C ASP A 56 -11.34 -11.88 4.86
N ALA A 57 -10.15 -11.46 5.30
CA ALA A 57 -10.01 -10.35 6.23
C ALA A 57 -9.97 -8.98 5.53
N GLY A 58 -10.91 -8.10 5.90
CA GLY A 58 -10.86 -6.67 5.62
C GLY A 58 -10.43 -5.92 6.88
N PHE A 59 -9.48 -4.97 6.77
CA PHE A 59 -8.98 -4.23 7.94
C PHE A 59 -8.50 -2.82 7.59
N VAL A 60 -8.46 -1.97 8.61
CA VAL A 60 -7.84 -0.64 8.57
C VAL A 60 -6.51 -0.69 9.28
N GLU A 61 -5.51 -0.07 8.67
CA GLU A 61 -4.15 -0.03 9.16
C GLU A 61 -3.78 1.41 9.50
N LEU A 62 -3.32 1.64 10.74
CA LEU A 62 -2.68 2.89 11.15
C LEU A 62 -1.23 2.59 11.51
N GLU A 63 -0.30 3.30 10.88
CA GLU A 63 1.14 3.16 11.11
C GLU A 63 1.69 4.49 11.66
N TRP A 64 2.54 4.40 12.68
CA TRP A 64 3.27 5.56 13.20
C TRP A 64 4.66 5.16 13.72
N PRO A 65 5.63 6.10 13.72
CA PRO A 65 6.94 5.86 14.31
C PRO A 65 6.82 5.63 15.82
N ILE A 66 7.54 4.65 16.34
CA ILE A 66 7.68 4.40 17.78
C ILE A 66 9.13 4.56 18.22
N ASP A 67 9.33 4.89 19.49
CA ASP A 67 10.65 4.88 20.08
C ASP A 67 11.27 3.49 20.00
N ARG A 68 12.57 3.43 19.67
CA ARG A 68 13.31 2.17 19.51
C ARG A 68 13.29 1.26 20.75
N GLY A 69 12.89 1.78 21.92
CA GLY A 69 12.74 1.04 23.16
C GLY A 69 11.40 0.35 23.36
N SER A 70 10.39 0.59 22.51
CA SER A 70 9.10 -0.10 22.60
C SER A 70 9.27 -1.58 22.21
N SER A 71 9.01 -2.46 23.18
CA SER A 71 9.26 -3.91 23.09
C SER A 71 7.96 -4.68 22.87
N LEU A 72 7.36 -4.53 21.70
CA LEU A 72 6.34 -5.47 21.25
C LEU A 72 7.01 -6.78 20.82
N SER A 73 6.88 -7.82 21.64
CA SER A 73 7.39 -9.17 21.36
C SER A 73 6.47 -9.98 20.44
N GLY A 74 5.20 -9.58 20.32
CA GLY A 74 4.18 -10.23 19.51
C GLY A 74 2.97 -9.32 19.26
N PRO A 75 1.97 -9.79 18.50
CA PRO A 75 0.70 -9.09 18.35
C PRO A 75 -0.04 -9.01 19.68
N VAL A 76 -0.61 -7.84 19.98
CA VAL A 76 -1.33 -7.56 21.22
C VAL A 76 -2.72 -7.07 20.86
N ARG A 77 -3.77 -7.76 21.34
CA ARG A 77 -5.15 -7.24 21.25
C ARG A 77 -5.28 -6.08 22.23
N MET A 78 -5.61 -4.91 21.71
CA MET A 78 -5.77 -3.67 22.48
C MET A 78 -7.19 -3.54 23.04
N GLY A 79 -8.18 -4.08 22.32
CA GLY A 79 -9.58 -4.11 22.73
C GLY A 79 -10.52 -4.26 21.54
N THR A 80 -11.81 -4.04 21.78
CA THR A 80 -12.85 -3.97 20.74
C THR A 80 -13.37 -2.54 20.62
N SER A 81 -13.49 -2.01 19.41
CA SER A 81 -14.06 -0.67 19.19
C SER A 81 -15.39 -0.77 18.45
N THR A 82 -16.47 -0.26 19.04
CA THR A 82 -17.79 -0.17 18.41
C THR A 82 -17.81 0.81 17.23
N ARG A 83 -16.76 1.62 17.06
CA ARG A 83 -16.61 2.55 15.93
C ARG A 83 -16.08 1.88 14.66
N THR A 84 -15.65 0.62 14.73
CA THR A 84 -15.19 -0.15 13.56
C THR A 84 -16.29 -0.37 12.52
N ASP A 85 -17.54 -0.55 12.95
CA ASP A 85 -18.68 -0.68 12.03
C ASP A 85 -18.96 0.62 11.24
N ALA A 86 -18.89 1.77 11.92
CA ALA A 86 -19.06 3.07 11.26
C ALA A 86 -17.91 3.34 10.26
N LEU A 87 -16.69 2.96 10.64
CA LEU A 87 -15.52 3.04 9.78
C LEU A 87 -15.65 2.12 8.56
N ARG A 88 -16.15 0.89 8.74
CA ARG A 88 -16.41 -0.07 7.66
C ARG A 88 -17.40 0.51 6.64
N VAL A 89 -18.57 0.99 7.10
CA VAL A 89 -19.58 1.59 6.22
C VAL A 89 -19.01 2.76 5.41
N ARG A 90 -18.15 3.59 6.00
CA ARG A 90 -17.49 4.70 5.29
C ARG A 90 -16.42 4.25 4.31
N LEU A 91 -15.68 3.19 4.61
CA LEU A 91 -14.67 2.63 3.70
C LEU A 91 -15.31 1.96 2.48
N GLU A 92 -16.52 1.42 2.64
CA GLU A 92 -17.32 0.88 1.54
C GLU A 92 -17.93 2.00 0.66
N ASP A 93 -18.04 3.23 1.16
CA ASP A 93 -18.52 4.39 0.40
C ASP A 93 -17.40 5.03 -0.43
N PRO A 94 -17.42 4.92 -1.77
CA PRO A 94 -16.43 5.51 -2.66
C PRO A 94 -16.44 7.05 -2.65
N HIS A 95 -17.48 7.67 -2.07
CA HIS A 95 -17.60 9.12 -1.92
C HIS A 95 -17.25 9.62 -0.52
N SER A 96 -16.81 8.75 0.40
CA SER A 96 -16.50 9.19 1.76
C SER A 96 -15.37 10.21 1.78
N GLU A 97 -15.54 11.25 2.59
CA GLU A 97 -14.50 12.24 2.82
C GLU A 97 -13.33 11.57 3.56
N GLN A 98 -12.20 11.38 2.86
CA GLN A 98 -11.00 10.72 3.40
C GLN A 98 -10.57 11.25 4.77
N ARG A 99 -10.75 12.56 5.02
CA ARG A 99 -10.46 13.19 6.30
C ARG A 99 -11.36 12.69 7.43
N ALA A 100 -12.66 12.54 7.16
CA ALA A 100 -13.61 12.05 8.13
C ALA A 100 -13.38 10.56 8.43
N THR A 101 -13.10 9.77 7.39
CA THR A 101 -12.72 8.35 7.52
C THR A 101 -11.44 8.18 8.33
N PHE A 102 -10.42 9.01 8.09
CA PHE A 102 -9.18 8.99 8.88
C PHE A 102 -9.42 9.39 10.34
N HIS A 103 -10.21 10.46 10.58
CA HIS A 103 -10.54 10.90 11.93
C HIS A 103 -11.26 9.81 12.73
N ASP A 104 -12.23 9.13 12.12
CA ASP A 104 -12.94 8.02 12.77
C ASP A 104 -12.03 6.84 13.06
N ALA A 105 -11.12 6.51 12.13
CA ALA A 105 -10.11 5.48 12.35
C ALA A 105 -9.22 5.84 13.54
N PHE A 106 -8.67 7.05 13.55
CA PHE A 106 -7.83 7.57 14.63
C PHE A 106 -8.53 7.45 15.98
N GLU A 107 -9.76 7.97 16.06
CA GLU A 107 -10.60 7.89 17.24
C GLU A 107 -10.94 6.46 17.67
N ALA A 108 -11.16 5.54 16.71
CA ALA A 108 -11.39 4.13 17.01
C ALA A 108 -10.15 3.47 17.63
N PHE A 109 -8.94 3.82 17.16
CA PHE A 109 -7.68 3.36 17.73
C PHE A 109 -7.44 3.95 19.12
N SER A 110 -7.66 5.26 19.31
CA SER A 110 -7.55 5.90 20.63
C SER A 110 -8.51 5.27 21.65
N ALA A 111 -9.76 5.01 21.25
CA ALA A 111 -10.77 4.36 22.10
C ALA A 111 -10.39 2.91 22.49
N ALA A 112 -9.62 2.23 21.64
CA ALA A 112 -9.06 0.91 21.94
C ALA A 112 -7.79 0.97 22.81
N GLY A 113 -7.39 2.16 23.29
CA GLY A 113 -6.23 2.33 24.18
C GLY A 113 -4.89 2.37 23.45
N VAL A 114 -4.88 2.58 22.13
CA VAL A 114 -3.65 2.75 21.37
C VAL A 114 -3.06 4.13 21.70
N ASP A 115 -1.95 4.15 22.43
CA ASP A 115 -1.14 5.35 22.59
C ASP A 115 -0.24 5.52 21.36
N HIS A 116 -0.71 6.36 20.43
CA HIS A 116 0.02 6.73 19.23
C HIS A 116 0.90 7.99 19.43
N GLY A 117 0.94 8.59 20.62
CA GLY A 117 1.72 9.81 20.88
C GLY A 117 1.29 11.04 20.06
N LEU A 118 0.13 10.97 19.41
CA LEU A 118 -0.44 12.03 18.57
C LEU A 118 -1.71 12.57 19.25
N SER A 119 -1.85 13.89 19.31
CA SER A 119 -3.14 14.51 19.61
C SER A 119 -3.98 14.57 18.33
N SER A 120 -5.31 14.48 18.44
CA SER A 120 -6.20 14.75 17.30
C SER A 120 -6.00 16.19 16.75
N GLU A 121 -5.58 17.12 17.60
CA GLU A 121 -5.18 18.48 17.20
C GLU A 121 -3.81 18.53 16.50
N ALA A 122 -2.94 17.54 16.72
CA ALA A 122 -1.67 17.40 15.99
C ALA A 122 -1.88 16.91 14.55
N LEU A 123 -3.10 16.45 14.21
CA LEU A 123 -3.50 16.10 12.84
C LEU A 123 -3.74 17.33 11.94
N VAL A 124 -3.31 18.52 12.37
CA VAL A 124 -3.32 19.75 11.56
C VAL A 124 -2.27 19.61 10.45
N GLY A 125 -2.73 19.21 9.27
CA GLY A 125 -1.88 19.06 8.09
C GLY A 125 -2.38 17.98 7.15
N GLY A 126 -3.54 18.19 6.54
CA GLY A 126 -4.03 17.31 5.47
C GLY A 126 -3.20 17.43 4.18
N PRO A 127 -3.42 16.54 3.20
CA PRO A 127 -2.82 16.71 1.89
C PRO A 127 -3.21 18.08 1.33
N THR A 128 -2.22 18.80 0.81
CA THR A 128 -2.47 20.06 0.10
C THR A 128 -3.29 19.77 -1.17
N GLU A 129 -4.00 20.77 -1.69
CA GLU A 129 -4.74 20.62 -2.95
C GLU A 129 -3.84 20.15 -4.11
N LEU A 130 -2.57 20.57 -4.10
CA LEU A 130 -1.58 20.09 -5.05
C LEU A 130 -1.27 18.60 -4.87
N GLU A 131 -1.16 18.11 -3.64
CA GLU A 131 -0.93 16.69 -3.36
C GLU A 131 -2.13 15.84 -3.75
N VAL A 132 -3.35 16.32 -3.50
CA VAL A 132 -4.58 15.66 -3.97
C VAL A 132 -4.59 15.58 -5.50
N ARG A 133 -4.24 16.66 -6.21
CA ARG A 133 -4.13 16.63 -7.68
C ARG A 133 -3.03 15.70 -8.17
N ILE A 134 -1.88 15.65 -7.51
CA ILE A 134 -0.81 14.70 -7.84
C ILE A 134 -1.29 13.27 -7.65
N ALA A 135 -1.91 12.94 -6.52
CA ALA A 135 -2.45 11.61 -6.24
C ALA A 135 -3.49 11.18 -7.29
N ALA A 136 -4.49 12.04 -7.56
CA ALA A 136 -5.48 11.78 -8.60
C ALA A 136 -4.86 11.61 -9.99
N GLY A 137 -3.84 12.43 -10.30
CA GLY A 137 -3.05 12.29 -11.52
C GLY A 137 -2.34 10.94 -11.59
N LEU A 138 -1.72 10.48 -10.51
CA LEU A 138 -1.06 9.17 -10.44
C LEU A 138 -2.06 8.01 -10.59
N ASP A 139 -3.21 8.08 -9.94
CA ASP A 139 -4.29 7.09 -10.04
C ASP A 139 -4.77 6.93 -11.50
N ALA A 140 -5.00 8.04 -12.18
CA ALA A 140 -5.39 8.03 -13.60
C ALA A 140 -4.31 7.37 -14.49
N GLN A 141 -3.04 7.52 -14.14
CA GLN A 141 -1.93 6.89 -14.87
C GLN A 141 -1.86 5.38 -14.60
N LEU A 142 -2.14 4.96 -13.36
CA LEU A 142 -2.21 3.55 -12.97
C LEU A 142 -3.39 2.83 -13.64
N ALA A 143 -4.52 3.52 -13.82
CA ALA A 143 -5.67 2.99 -14.54
C ALA A 143 -5.38 2.67 -16.02
N SER A 144 -4.31 3.25 -16.60
CA SER A 144 -3.96 3.06 -18.02
C SER A 144 -2.44 3.07 -18.24
N LEU A 145 -1.76 2.08 -17.68
CA LEU A 145 -0.29 1.99 -17.74
C LEU A 145 0.27 1.82 -19.16
N ALA A 146 -0.47 1.20 -20.07
CA ALA A 146 -0.05 1.01 -21.46
C ALA A 146 0.16 2.34 -22.19
N THR A 147 -0.79 3.27 -22.04
CA THR A 147 -0.94 4.42 -22.94
C THR A 147 -0.83 5.78 -22.26
N ALA A 148 -1.26 5.90 -21.00
CA ALA A 148 -1.36 7.21 -20.34
C ALA A 148 -0.07 7.61 -19.61
N ALA A 149 0.82 6.64 -19.36
CA ALA A 149 1.87 6.76 -18.36
C ALA A 149 3.10 7.58 -18.81
N ASP A 150 2.98 8.80 -19.31
CA ASP A 150 4.12 9.67 -19.63
C ASP A 150 4.21 10.93 -18.74
N ALA A 151 5.37 11.60 -18.72
CA ALA A 151 5.59 12.75 -17.83
C ALA A 151 4.77 13.98 -18.23
N ARG A 152 4.44 14.10 -19.50
CA ARG A 152 3.71 15.22 -20.06
C ARG A 152 2.23 15.10 -19.73
N THR A 153 1.64 13.92 -19.93
CA THR A 153 0.24 13.64 -19.57
C THR A 153 0.01 13.82 -18.07
N LEU A 154 0.94 13.36 -17.22
CA LEU A 154 0.84 13.62 -15.78
C LEU A 154 0.97 15.12 -15.45
N ALA A 155 1.85 15.86 -16.15
CA ALA A 155 2.01 17.29 -15.92
C ALA A 155 0.74 18.07 -16.30
N GLU A 156 0.15 17.74 -17.45
CA GLU A 156 -1.12 18.27 -17.93
C GLU A 156 -2.26 17.98 -16.93
N ALA A 157 -2.37 16.73 -16.45
CA ALA A 157 -3.41 16.33 -15.49
C ALA A 157 -3.32 17.08 -14.14
N VAL A 158 -2.10 17.39 -13.68
CA VAL A 158 -1.88 18.10 -12.41
C VAL A 158 -1.93 19.62 -12.59
N GLY A 159 -1.92 20.12 -13.83
CA GLY A 159 -1.89 21.55 -14.15
C GLY A 159 -0.51 22.19 -13.88
N LEU A 160 0.57 21.46 -14.19
CA LEU A 160 1.95 21.90 -14.02
C LEU A 160 2.74 21.83 -15.32
N SER A 161 3.83 22.59 -15.42
CA SER A 161 4.87 22.29 -16.42
C SER A 161 5.65 21.03 -16.03
N GLU A 162 6.24 20.32 -17.01
CA GLU A 162 7.06 19.12 -16.75
C GLU A 162 8.20 19.37 -15.75
N ARG A 163 8.84 20.55 -15.81
CA ARG A 163 9.91 20.93 -14.88
C ARG A 163 9.37 21.07 -13.45
N GLN A 164 8.21 21.71 -13.28
CA GLN A 164 7.56 21.83 -11.97
C GLN A 164 7.12 20.46 -11.45
N LEU A 165 6.54 19.62 -12.31
CA LEU A 165 6.15 18.27 -11.97
C LEU A 165 7.35 17.48 -11.43
N GLN A 166 8.51 17.48 -12.11
CA GLN A 166 9.70 16.75 -11.65
C GLN A 166 10.21 17.19 -10.28
N ARG A 167 10.05 18.47 -9.92
CA ARG A 167 10.38 18.94 -8.57
C ARG A 167 9.32 18.48 -7.56
N ARG A 168 8.04 18.72 -7.85
CA ARG A 168 6.92 18.43 -6.94
C ARG A 168 6.73 16.94 -6.71
N ILE A 169 6.91 16.10 -7.72
CA ILE A 169 6.79 14.66 -7.58
C ILE A 169 7.89 14.08 -6.70
N ARG A 170 9.11 14.64 -6.72
CA ARG A 170 10.19 14.21 -5.80
C ARG A 170 9.90 14.60 -4.36
N GLU A 171 9.33 15.80 -4.15
CA GLU A 171 8.86 16.23 -2.82
C GLU A 171 7.75 15.31 -2.31
N TYR A 172 6.76 15.02 -3.16
CA TYR A 172 5.68 14.08 -2.88
C TYR A 172 6.21 12.68 -2.54
N MET A 173 7.06 12.10 -3.39
CA MET A 173 7.65 10.78 -3.16
C MET A 173 8.42 10.73 -1.84
N ARG A 174 9.22 11.75 -1.53
CA ARG A 174 9.97 11.83 -0.27
C ARG A 174 9.05 11.94 0.94
N LYS A 175 7.99 12.77 0.87
CA LYS A 175 7.01 12.93 1.95
C LYS A 175 6.24 11.64 2.21
N HIS A 176 5.88 10.92 1.16
CA HIS A 176 5.12 9.66 1.24
C HIS A 176 6.00 8.41 1.22
N HIS A 177 7.30 8.56 1.53
CA HIS A 177 8.28 7.46 1.62
C HIS A 177 8.34 6.53 0.40
N GLN A 178 7.95 7.03 -0.78
CA GLN A 178 8.04 6.30 -2.03
C GLN A 178 9.51 6.22 -2.44
N ASN A 179 10.03 5.01 -2.55
CA ASN A 179 11.40 4.76 -2.97
C ASN A 179 11.55 4.93 -4.48
N ALA A 180 11.47 6.15 -5.00
CA ALA A 180 11.68 6.43 -6.42
C ALA A 180 12.42 7.75 -6.63
N ARG A 181 13.32 7.78 -7.63
CA ARG A 181 14.16 8.96 -7.92
C ARG A 181 13.48 9.97 -8.84
N SER A 182 12.48 9.53 -9.59
CA SER A 182 11.76 10.33 -10.59
C SER A 182 10.42 9.67 -10.91
N TRP A 183 9.54 10.40 -11.59
CA TRP A 183 8.30 9.83 -12.13
C TRP A 183 8.54 8.58 -12.99
N ARG A 184 9.55 8.62 -13.87
CA ARG A 184 9.89 7.49 -14.74
C ARG A 184 10.30 6.24 -13.95
N ASP A 185 11.07 6.43 -12.88
CA ASP A 185 11.48 5.34 -11.98
C ASP A 185 10.27 4.73 -11.26
N LEU A 186 9.42 5.56 -10.65
CA LEU A 186 8.20 5.11 -9.97
C LEU A 186 7.28 4.33 -10.90
N ARG A 187 6.97 4.90 -12.08
CA ARG A 187 6.16 4.25 -13.10
C ARG A 187 6.72 2.90 -13.52
N ASN A 188 8.03 2.81 -13.76
CA ASN A 188 8.64 1.55 -14.17
C ASN A 188 8.53 0.49 -13.06
N ARG A 189 8.68 0.88 -11.79
CA ARG A 189 8.47 -0.03 -10.64
C ARG A 189 7.03 -0.52 -10.58
N TRP A 190 6.05 0.38 -10.71
CA TRP A 190 4.64 0.01 -10.76
C TRP A 190 4.32 -0.95 -11.90
N ARG A 191 4.82 -0.69 -13.11
CA ARG A 191 4.66 -1.60 -14.25
C ARG A 191 5.19 -3.00 -13.96
N VAL A 192 6.40 -3.10 -13.38
CA VAL A 192 6.98 -4.40 -13.01
C VAL A 192 6.17 -5.10 -11.93
N GLN A 193 5.73 -4.37 -10.91
CA GLN A 193 4.95 -4.92 -9.81
C GLN A 193 3.59 -5.45 -10.28
N ILE A 194 2.86 -4.63 -11.04
CA ILE A 194 1.56 -5.01 -11.60
C ILE A 194 1.74 -6.19 -12.54
N ALA A 195 2.76 -6.18 -13.40
CA ALA A 195 3.05 -7.31 -14.27
C ALA A 195 3.38 -8.58 -13.48
N ALA A 196 4.11 -8.49 -12.37
CA ALA A 196 4.41 -9.64 -11.52
C ALA A 196 3.14 -10.26 -10.92
N VAL A 197 2.21 -9.42 -10.45
CA VAL A 197 0.90 -9.84 -9.93
C VAL A 197 0.05 -10.48 -11.04
N LEU A 198 -0.07 -9.84 -12.20
CA LEU A 198 -0.87 -10.34 -13.32
C LEU A 198 -0.31 -11.67 -13.84
N VAL A 199 1.01 -11.76 -14.05
CA VAL A 199 1.67 -13.01 -14.45
C VAL A 199 1.49 -14.08 -13.39
N GLY A 200 1.68 -13.76 -12.11
CA GLY A 200 1.55 -14.68 -10.99
C GLY A 200 0.16 -15.31 -10.94
N ASN A 201 -0.88 -14.49 -11.05
CA ASN A 201 -2.28 -14.94 -11.07
C ASN A 201 -2.72 -15.58 -12.39
N GLY A 202 -1.82 -15.76 -13.36
CA GLY A 202 -2.15 -16.39 -14.64
C GLY A 202 -3.05 -15.54 -15.54
N HIS A 203 -3.02 -14.21 -15.38
CA HIS A 203 -3.79 -13.28 -16.21
C HIS A 203 -3.19 -13.20 -17.62
N GLY A 204 -3.55 -14.16 -18.48
CA GLY A 204 -3.09 -14.21 -19.87
C GLY A 204 -1.64 -14.70 -20.06
N THR A 205 -1.13 -14.52 -21.27
CA THR A 205 0.26 -14.82 -21.61
C THR A 205 1.19 -13.71 -21.15
N VAL A 206 2.50 -13.98 -21.07
CA VAL A 206 3.49 -12.95 -20.73
C VAL A 206 3.51 -11.82 -21.76
N ALA A 207 3.13 -12.11 -23.02
CA ALA A 207 3.00 -11.10 -24.07
C ALA A 207 1.79 -10.19 -23.84
N ASP A 208 0.65 -10.77 -23.44
CA ASP A 208 -0.57 -10.00 -23.13
C ASP A 208 -0.31 -9.05 -21.96
N VAL A 209 0.25 -9.57 -20.86
CA VAL A 209 0.61 -8.74 -19.70
C VAL A 209 1.63 -7.67 -20.07
N ALA A 210 2.63 -7.99 -20.88
CA ALA A 210 3.61 -7.01 -21.33
C ALA A 210 2.94 -5.84 -22.07
N SER A 211 2.01 -6.14 -22.97
CA SER A 211 1.23 -5.11 -23.68
C SER A 211 0.38 -4.28 -22.72
N GLU A 212 -0.33 -4.94 -21.79
CA GLU A 212 -1.22 -4.30 -20.81
C GLU A 212 -0.49 -3.32 -19.89
N VAL A 213 0.71 -3.68 -19.42
CA VAL A 213 1.51 -2.80 -18.55
C VAL A 213 2.44 -1.86 -19.34
N GLY A 214 2.35 -1.84 -20.67
CA GLY A 214 3.05 -0.87 -21.53
C GLY A 214 4.52 -1.17 -21.83
N TYR A 215 4.90 -2.45 -21.89
CA TYR A 215 6.16 -2.91 -22.48
C TYR A 215 5.97 -3.27 -23.96
N ALA A 216 6.98 -2.96 -24.77
CA ALA A 216 6.94 -3.24 -26.22
C ALA A 216 6.97 -4.74 -26.56
N SER A 217 7.37 -5.61 -25.62
CA SER A 217 7.41 -7.06 -25.83
C SER A 217 7.51 -7.85 -24.53
N ALA A 218 7.20 -9.16 -24.60
CA ALA A 218 7.41 -10.10 -23.50
C ALA A 218 8.88 -10.13 -23.02
N THR A 219 9.84 -10.07 -23.95
CA THR A 219 11.27 -10.04 -23.62
C THR A 219 11.64 -8.79 -22.83
N ALA A 220 11.07 -7.64 -23.17
CA ALA A 220 11.29 -6.40 -22.43
C ALA A 220 10.75 -6.49 -21.00
N LEU A 221 9.56 -7.09 -20.83
CA LEU A 221 8.99 -7.34 -19.50
C LEU A 221 9.87 -8.31 -18.68
N VAL A 222 10.31 -9.42 -19.25
CA VAL A 222 11.18 -10.39 -18.55
C VAL A 222 12.49 -9.74 -18.10
N ARG A 223 13.10 -8.91 -18.95
CA ARG A 223 14.29 -8.15 -18.59
C ARG A 223 14.01 -7.15 -17.47
N ALA A 224 12.86 -6.47 -17.50
CA ALA A 224 12.47 -5.54 -16.45
C ALA A 224 12.25 -6.25 -15.11
N LEU A 225 11.58 -7.40 -15.09
CA LEU A 225 11.45 -8.24 -13.89
C LEU A 225 12.83 -8.56 -13.29
N ALA A 226 13.77 -9.04 -14.11
CA ALA A 226 15.12 -9.38 -13.66
C ALA A 226 15.90 -8.16 -13.11
N ILE A 227 15.84 -7.01 -13.78
CA ILE A 227 16.49 -5.76 -13.31
C ILE A 227 15.98 -5.35 -11.93
N HIS A 228 14.70 -5.60 -11.66
CA HIS A 228 14.03 -5.29 -10.40
C HIS A 228 14.10 -6.43 -9.37
N GLY A 229 14.90 -7.48 -9.61
CA GLY A 229 15.09 -8.60 -8.70
C GLY A 229 13.90 -9.55 -8.60
N MET A 230 12.94 -9.45 -9.51
CA MET A 230 11.75 -10.30 -9.51
C MET A 230 12.05 -11.67 -10.14
N PRO A 231 11.43 -12.75 -9.63
CA PRO A 231 11.52 -14.07 -10.25
C PRO A 231 11.01 -14.07 -11.71
N PRO A 232 11.47 -15.01 -12.54
CA PRO A 232 10.96 -15.15 -13.90
C PRO A 232 9.47 -15.56 -13.90
N PRO A 233 8.73 -15.29 -15.00
CA PRO A 233 7.29 -15.55 -15.08
C PRO A 233 6.82 -16.94 -14.64
N ARG A 234 7.58 -17.98 -15.00
CA ARG A 234 7.27 -19.36 -14.61
C ARG A 234 7.30 -19.56 -13.09
N THR A 235 8.29 -18.97 -12.43
CA THR A 235 8.43 -19.03 -10.97
C THR A 235 7.36 -18.20 -10.28
N LEU A 236 7.01 -17.02 -10.82
CA LEU A 236 5.91 -16.21 -10.30
C LEU A 236 4.59 -16.99 -10.32
N ARG A 237 4.24 -17.62 -11.45
CA ARG A 237 3.05 -18.48 -11.56
C ARG A 237 3.05 -19.60 -10.52
N ALA A 238 4.14 -20.34 -10.42
CA ALA A 238 4.25 -21.43 -9.44
C ALA A 238 4.07 -20.96 -7.99
N ARG A 239 4.54 -19.75 -7.64
CA ARG A 239 4.40 -19.18 -6.29
C ARG A 239 2.96 -18.78 -5.98
N PHE A 240 2.24 -18.21 -6.94
CA PHE A 240 0.85 -17.80 -6.74
C PHE A 240 -0.12 -18.97 -6.79
N SER A 241 0.13 -19.98 -7.65
CA SER A 241 -0.71 -21.19 -7.72
C SER A 241 -0.60 -22.09 -6.49
N SER A 242 0.52 -22.03 -5.76
CA SER A 242 0.72 -22.82 -4.54
C SER A 242 0.04 -22.23 -3.30
N GLY A 243 -0.65 -21.09 -3.43
CA GLY A 243 -0.99 -20.23 -2.30
C GLY A 243 0.29 -19.60 -1.75
N ILE A 244 0.29 -18.30 -1.48
CA ILE A 244 1.49 -17.57 -1.05
C ILE A 244 1.99 -18.16 0.28
N VAL A 245 2.98 -19.05 0.23
CA VAL A 245 3.94 -19.27 1.31
C VAL A 245 5.11 -18.36 0.96
N VAL A 246 5.17 -17.17 1.56
CA VAL A 246 6.37 -16.33 1.49
C VAL A 246 7.48 -17.10 2.22
N PRO A 247 8.59 -17.47 1.56
CA PRO A 247 9.74 -17.98 2.30
C PRO A 247 10.32 -16.82 3.11
N GLY A 248 10.50 -17.06 4.42
CA GLY A 248 11.01 -16.10 5.40
C GLY A 248 12.45 -15.65 5.17
#